data_AF-A0A931LWN2-F1
#
_entry.id   AF-A0A931LWN2-F1
#
_cell.length_a   1.000
_cell.length_b   1.000
_cell.length_c   1.000
_cell.angle_alpha   90.00
_cell.angle_beta   90.00
_cell.angle_gamma   90.00
#
_symmetry.space_group_name_H-M   'P 1'
#
loop_
_entity.id
_entity.type
_entity.pdbx_description
1 polymer ?
#
loop_
_entity_poly.entity_id
_entity_poly.type
_entity_poly.pdbx_seq_one_letter_code
_entity_poly.pdbx_strand_id
1 'polypeptide(L)'
;MTMAPEIQTLLDRVQAGEELHQSDRIEALEYLERTESLNATQLAAMLGVTTRQIARDRARLRARYQQALKDLDLIGELHRQWCITLERMDRAINSGDHPTVKSLSLRWGVCESFAKIGVNFQMDELAQLIERVKAKEATNGHASLTGNDPETIERIDASA
;
A
#
# COMPACT_ATOMS: atom_id res chain seq x y z
N MET A 1 18.07 -12.41 -8.19
CA MET A 1 17.65 -11.11 -7.62
C MET A 1 18.45 -10.90 -6.35
N THR A 2 19.14 -9.78 -6.23
CA THR A 2 19.94 -9.43 -5.05
C THR A 2 19.03 -8.87 -3.97
N MET A 3 19.15 -9.39 -2.75
CA MET A 3 18.48 -8.81 -1.58
C MET A 3 18.90 -7.35 -1.37
N ALA A 4 17.97 -6.50 -0.94
CA ALA A 4 18.30 -5.14 -0.52
C ALA A 4 19.37 -5.19 0.59
N PRO A 5 20.45 -4.40 0.50
CA PRO A 5 21.60 -4.49 1.40
C PRO A 5 21.24 -4.22 2.87
N GLU A 6 20.23 -3.38 3.10
CA GLU A 6 19.70 -3.09 4.43
C GLU A 6 19.04 -4.33 5.06
N ILE A 7 18.26 -5.08 4.28
CA ILE A 7 17.60 -6.30 4.75
C ILE A 7 18.62 -7.42 4.97
N GLN A 8 19.62 -7.53 4.09
CA GLN A 8 20.73 -8.47 4.30
C GLN A 8 21.44 -8.18 5.63
N THR A 9 21.70 -6.90 5.93
CA THR A 9 22.31 -6.49 7.20
C THR A 9 21.45 -6.89 8.41
N LEU A 10 20.12 -6.77 8.31
CA LEU A 10 19.21 -7.23 9.36
C LEU A 10 19.25 -8.75 9.56
N LEU A 11 19.35 -9.53 8.48
CA LEU A 11 19.47 -10.98 8.57
C LEU A 11 20.82 -11.42 9.14
N ASP A 12 21.91 -10.75 8.76
CA ASP A 12 23.25 -11.04 9.28
C ASP A 12 23.33 -10.80 10.79
N ARG A 13 22.66 -9.74 11.30
CA ARG A 13 22.50 -9.49 12.74
C ARG A 13 21.77 -10.62 13.46
N VAL A 14 20.69 -11.13 12.87
CA VAL A 14 19.95 -12.29 13.43
C VAL A 14 20.84 -13.54 13.44
N GLN A 15 21.60 -13.79 12.37
CA GLN A 15 22.54 -14.92 12.30
C GLN A 15 23.66 -14.80 13.34
N ALA A 16 24.07 -13.58 13.67
CA ALA A 16 24.99 -13.30 14.77
C ALA A 16 24.35 -13.48 16.18
N GLY A 17 23.06 -13.82 16.25
CA GLY A 17 22.32 -14.05 17.50
C GLY A 17 21.69 -12.79 18.10
N GLU A 18 21.63 -11.69 17.35
CA GLU A 18 21.00 -10.46 17.83
C GLU A 18 19.47 -10.53 17.73
N GLU A 19 18.79 -10.12 18.81
CA GLU A 19 17.34 -9.92 18.77
C GLU A 19 16.99 -8.61 18.06
N LEU A 20 16.31 -8.70 16.92
CA LEU A 20 15.86 -7.52 16.20
C LEU A 20 14.79 -6.75 16.96
N HIS A 21 14.94 -5.42 16.94
CA HIS A 21 13.87 -4.52 17.35
C HIS A 21 12.62 -4.76 16.49
N GLN A 22 11.44 -4.44 17.05
CA GLN A 22 10.16 -4.70 16.39
C GLN A 22 10.03 -3.96 15.03
N SER A 23 10.54 -2.73 14.93
CA SER A 23 10.53 -1.97 13.67
C SER A 23 11.23 -2.72 12.56
N ASP A 24 12.49 -3.08 12.81
CA ASP A 24 13.40 -3.72 11.88
C ASP A 24 12.87 -5.10 11.47
N ARG A 25 12.30 -5.83 12.42
CA ARG A 25 11.68 -7.13 12.13
C ARG A 25 10.44 -7.01 11.24
N ILE A 26 9.60 -5.99 11.46
CA ILE A 26 8.40 -5.77 10.61
C ILE A 26 8.84 -5.34 9.21
N GLU A 27 9.88 -4.53 9.09
CA GLU A 27 10.46 -4.10 7.81
C GLU A 27 11.05 -5.27 7.02
N ALA A 28 11.89 -6.09 7.67
CA ALA A 28 12.42 -7.31 7.07
C ALA A 28 11.31 -8.30 6.69
N LEU A 29 10.28 -8.46 7.53
CA LEU A 29 9.11 -9.28 7.22
C LEU A 29 8.36 -8.75 5.98
N GLU A 30 8.14 -7.44 5.89
CA GLU A 30 7.50 -6.83 4.72
C GLU A 30 8.27 -7.11 3.44
N TYR A 31 9.60 -6.94 3.47
CA TYR A 31 10.45 -7.19 2.32
C TYR A 31 10.39 -8.66 1.90
N LEU A 32 10.63 -9.58 2.84
CA LEU A 32 10.66 -11.02 2.58
C LEU A 32 9.32 -11.52 2.03
N GLU A 33 8.18 -11.04 2.54
CA GLU A 33 6.87 -11.41 1.99
C GLU A 33 6.58 -10.87 0.59
N ARG A 34 7.31 -9.83 0.15
CA ARG A 34 7.19 -9.29 -1.21
C ARG A 34 8.08 -10.02 -2.19
N THR A 35 9.30 -10.38 -1.77
CA THR A 35 10.33 -10.88 -2.69
C THR A 35 10.42 -12.39 -2.71
N GLU A 36 9.96 -13.06 -1.65
CA GLU A 36 10.13 -14.49 -1.50
C GLU A 36 8.82 -15.18 -1.11
N SER A 37 8.56 -16.35 -1.71
CA SER A 37 7.40 -17.18 -1.42
C SER A 37 7.60 -18.03 -0.17
N LEU A 38 7.95 -17.41 0.96
CA LEU A 38 8.29 -18.10 2.20
C LEU A 38 7.06 -18.40 3.06
N ASN A 39 7.01 -19.61 3.61
CA ASN A 39 6.01 -19.96 4.61
C ASN A 39 6.37 -19.38 5.99
N ALA A 40 5.41 -19.40 6.93
CA ALA A 40 5.57 -18.78 8.24
C ALA A 40 6.73 -19.39 9.06
N THR A 41 7.04 -20.67 8.85
CA THR A 41 8.14 -21.38 9.54
C THR A 41 9.49 -20.94 9.01
N GLN A 42 9.61 -20.76 7.69
CA GLN A 42 10.83 -20.25 7.06
C GLN A 42 11.11 -18.79 7.47
N LEU A 43 10.07 -17.94 7.45
CA LEU A 43 10.19 -16.55 7.92
C LEU A 43 10.58 -16.47 9.40
N ALA A 44 10.00 -17.33 10.24
CA ALA A 44 10.35 -17.45 11.65
C ALA A 44 11.83 -17.80 11.85
N ALA A 45 12.33 -18.79 11.09
CA ALA A 45 13.74 -19.18 11.14
C ALA A 45 14.68 -18.05 10.66
N MET A 46 14.36 -17.37 9.57
CA MET A 46 15.19 -16.30 9.02
C MET A 46 15.25 -15.07 9.93
N LEU A 47 14.15 -14.75 10.61
CA LEU A 47 14.06 -13.60 11.51
C LEU A 47 14.39 -13.95 12.97
N GLY A 48 14.79 -15.19 13.26
CA GLY A 48 15.15 -15.64 14.60
C GLY A 48 14.00 -15.56 15.61
N VAL A 49 12.75 -15.71 15.16
CA VAL A 49 11.55 -15.56 15.99
C VAL A 49 10.62 -16.76 15.89
N THR A 50 9.60 -16.80 16.75
CA THR A 50 8.57 -17.85 16.67
C THR A 50 7.55 -17.57 15.56
N THR A 51 6.93 -18.63 15.03
CA THR A 51 5.80 -18.51 14.08
C THR A 51 4.63 -17.71 14.64
N ARG A 52 4.41 -17.77 15.97
CA ARG A 52 3.42 -16.92 16.67
C ARG A 52 3.79 -15.44 16.59
N GLN A 53 5.07 -15.11 16.69
CA GLN A 53 5.54 -13.73 16.55
C GLN A 53 5.39 -13.23 15.11
N ILE A 54 5.68 -14.06 14.11
CA ILE A 54 5.39 -13.77 12.70
C ILE A 54 3.90 -13.45 12.50
N ALA A 55 2.99 -14.25 13.08
CA ALA A 55 1.55 -13.99 12.98
C ALA A 55 1.14 -12.64 13.59
N ARG A 56 1.75 -12.24 14.72
CA ARG A 56 1.53 -10.93 15.34
C ARG A 56 2.06 -9.79 14.48
N ASP A 57 3.26 -9.94 13.94
CA ASP A 57 3.88 -8.90 13.12
C ASP A 57 3.16 -8.76 11.76
N ARG A 58 2.64 -9.84 11.17
CA ARG A 58 1.68 -9.79 10.06
C ARG A 58 0.41 -9.02 10.39
N ALA A 59 -0.16 -9.24 11.57
CA ALA A 59 -1.35 -8.49 11.99
C ALA A 59 -1.07 -6.98 12.12
N ARG A 60 0.12 -6.62 12.62
CA ARG A 60 0.58 -5.23 12.68
C ARG A 60 0.81 -4.63 11.30
N LEU A 61 1.42 -5.38 10.39
CA LEU A 61 1.59 -4.96 9.00
C LEU A 61 0.24 -4.67 8.34
N ARG A 62 -0.75 -5.55 8.52
CA ARG A 62 -2.13 -5.32 8.04
C ARG A 62 -2.76 -4.06 8.64
N ALA A 63 -2.57 -3.83 9.93
CA ALA A 63 -3.08 -2.62 10.58
C ALA A 63 -2.42 -1.36 10.01
N ARG A 64 -1.10 -1.39 9.73
CA ARG A 64 -0.39 -0.30 9.05
C ARG A 64 -0.98 -0.03 7.66
N TYR A 65 -1.23 -1.09 6.87
CA TYR A 65 -1.86 -0.93 5.55
C TYR A 65 -3.28 -0.38 5.62
N GLN A 66 -4.08 -0.83 6.59
CA GLN A 66 -5.42 -0.29 6.79
C GLN A 66 -5.39 1.19 7.18
N GLN A 67 -4.41 1.61 7.99
CA GLN A 67 -4.24 3.01 8.32
C GLN A 67 -3.83 3.83 7.09
N ALA A 68 -2.84 3.34 6.32
CA ALA A 68 -2.41 3.99 5.09
C ALA A 68 -3.57 4.17 4.08
N LEU A 69 -4.46 3.17 3.95
CA LEU A 69 -5.66 3.29 3.12
C LEU A 69 -6.61 4.40 3.61
N LYS A 70 -6.85 4.49 4.93
CA LYS A 70 -7.68 5.59 5.48
C LYS A 70 -7.06 6.95 5.23
N ASP A 71 -5.74 7.04 5.35
CA ASP A 71 -5.04 8.29 5.14
C ASP A 71 -5.11 8.67 3.64
N LEU A 72 -5.00 7.71 2.72
CA LEU A 72 -5.23 7.92 1.28
C LEU A 72 -6.66 8.41 0.98
N ASP A 73 -7.67 7.83 1.62
CA ASP A 73 -9.05 8.28 1.50
C ASP A 73 -9.21 9.74 1.96
N LEU A 74 -8.57 10.10 3.09
CA LEU A 74 -8.54 11.48 3.59
C LEU A 74 -7.87 12.42 2.60
N ILE A 75 -6.75 12.04 1.98
CA ILE A 75 -6.11 12.84 0.93
C ILE A 75 -7.04 13.01 -0.26
N GLY A 76 -7.71 11.95 -0.70
CA GLY A 76 -8.71 12.02 -1.77
C GLY A 76 -9.83 13.01 -1.47
N GLU A 77 -10.34 13.03 -0.22
CA GLU A 77 -11.33 14.00 0.23
C GLU A 77 -10.77 15.43 0.24
N LEU A 78 -9.55 15.64 0.75
CA LEU A 78 -8.91 16.96 0.75
C LEU A 78 -8.73 17.50 -0.67
N HIS A 79 -8.30 16.65 -1.61
CA HIS A 79 -8.18 17.01 -3.02
C HIS A 79 -9.54 17.36 -3.64
N ARG A 80 -10.60 16.61 -3.31
CA ARG A 80 -11.97 16.94 -3.75
C ARG A 80 -12.42 18.31 -3.24
N GLN A 81 -12.21 18.60 -1.96
CA GLN A 81 -12.52 19.90 -1.37
C GLN A 81 -11.72 21.04 -2.01
N TRP A 82 -10.47 20.77 -2.39
CA TRP A 82 -9.62 21.70 -3.13
C TRP A 82 -10.24 22.06 -4.49
N CYS A 83 -10.64 21.07 -5.30
CA CYS A 83 -11.33 21.31 -6.58
C CYS A 83 -12.63 22.12 -6.41
N ILE A 84 -13.47 21.77 -5.42
CA ILE A 84 -14.72 22.50 -5.14
C ILE A 84 -14.43 23.96 -4.77
N THR A 85 -13.34 24.22 -4.06
CA THR A 85 -12.96 25.57 -3.65
C THR A 85 -12.52 26.41 -4.86
N LEU A 86 -11.80 25.83 -5.84
CA LEU A 86 -11.50 26.49 -7.13
C LEU A 86 -12.79 26.93 -7.82
N GLU A 87 -13.71 26.00 -8.04
CA GLU A 87 -14.94 26.26 -8.78
C GLU A 87 -15.81 27.35 -8.13
N ARG A 88 -15.74 27.47 -6.79
CA ARG A 88 -16.42 28.54 -6.05
C ARG A 88 -15.70 29.88 -6.19
N MET A 89 -14.36 29.88 -6.18
CA MET A 89 -13.57 31.08 -6.44
C MET A 89 -13.82 31.61 -7.85
N ASP A 90 -13.80 30.75 -8.87
CA ASP A 90 -14.07 31.14 -10.26
C ASP A 90 -15.46 31.77 -10.41
N ARG A 91 -16.48 31.18 -9.78
CA ARG A 91 -17.84 31.76 -9.76
C ARG A 91 -17.87 33.13 -9.09
N ALA A 92 -17.21 33.28 -7.94
CA ALA A 92 -17.16 34.54 -7.20
C ALA A 92 -16.39 35.64 -7.96
N ILE A 93 -15.33 35.27 -8.69
CA ILE A 93 -14.61 36.17 -9.60
C ILE A 93 -15.55 36.63 -10.72
N ASN A 94 -16.27 35.72 -11.35
CA ASN A 94 -17.20 36.03 -12.43
C ASN A 94 -18.38 36.91 -11.99
N SER A 95 -18.78 36.84 -10.71
CA SER A 95 -19.84 37.69 -10.15
C SER A 95 -19.35 38.99 -9.52
N GLY A 96 -18.04 39.26 -9.51
CA GLY A 96 -17.45 40.43 -8.86
C GLY A 96 -17.53 40.41 -7.32
N ASP A 97 -17.73 39.24 -6.71
CA ASP A 97 -17.86 39.09 -5.25
C ASP A 97 -16.48 38.95 -4.59
N HIS A 98 -15.76 40.06 -4.52
CA HIS A 98 -14.43 40.15 -3.94
C HIS A 98 -14.35 39.68 -2.46
N PRO A 99 -15.32 39.97 -1.57
CA PRO A 99 -15.35 39.43 -0.22
C PRO A 99 -15.35 37.89 -0.18
N THR A 100 -16.15 37.25 -1.03
CA THR A 100 -16.20 35.78 -1.12
C THR A 100 -14.91 35.20 -1.69
N VAL A 101 -14.31 35.83 -2.69
CA VAL A 101 -12.98 35.44 -3.21
C VAL A 101 -11.92 35.47 -2.10
N LYS A 102 -11.88 36.55 -1.30
CA LYS A 102 -10.92 36.69 -0.20
C LYS A 102 -11.11 35.59 0.86
N SER A 103 -12.35 35.31 1.26
CA SER A 103 -12.68 34.24 2.20
C SER A 103 -12.25 32.85 1.69
N LEU A 104 -12.55 32.55 0.43
CA LEU A 104 -12.19 31.27 -0.19
C LEU A 104 -10.69 31.12 -0.40
N SER A 105 -9.96 32.20 -0.72
CA SER A 105 -8.50 32.18 -0.88
C SER A 105 -7.73 31.94 0.42
N LEU A 106 -8.30 32.29 1.59
CA LEU A 106 -7.72 31.92 2.88
C LEU A 106 -7.93 30.42 3.17
N ARG A 107 -9.12 29.91 2.88
CA ARG A 107 -9.43 28.47 2.98
C ARG A 107 -8.58 27.65 2.02
N TRP A 108 -8.33 28.19 0.83
CA TRP A 108 -7.45 27.66 -0.20
C TRP A 108 -6.03 27.42 0.31
N GLY A 109 -5.38 28.43 0.92
CA GLY A 109 -4.01 28.30 1.40
C GLY A 109 -3.84 27.24 2.49
N VAL A 110 -4.87 27.04 3.33
CA VAL A 110 -4.88 25.98 4.35
C VAL A 110 -5.03 24.60 3.70
N CYS A 111 -6.02 24.42 2.82
CA CYS A 111 -6.23 23.15 2.11
C CYS A 111 -5.04 22.76 1.24
N GLU A 112 -4.43 23.71 0.53
CA GLU A 112 -3.25 23.49 -0.32
C GLU A 112 -2.03 23.07 0.51
N SER A 113 -1.81 23.68 1.67
CA SER A 113 -0.69 23.33 2.55
C SER A 113 -0.84 21.92 3.13
N PHE A 114 -2.04 21.56 3.58
CA PHE A 114 -2.34 20.20 4.06
C PHE A 114 -2.26 19.17 2.93
N ALA A 115 -2.79 19.49 1.75
CA ALA A 115 -2.72 18.61 0.59
C ALA A 115 -1.27 18.42 0.14
N LYS A 116 -0.43 19.46 0.09
CA LYS A 116 0.99 19.33 -0.28
C LYS A 116 1.80 18.47 0.69
N ILE A 117 1.57 18.63 1.99
CA ILE A 117 2.24 17.82 3.02
C ILE A 117 1.79 16.36 2.92
N GLY A 118 0.48 16.12 2.80
CA GLY A 118 -0.07 14.77 2.66
C GLY A 118 0.35 14.10 1.35
N VAL A 119 0.24 14.80 0.21
CA VAL A 119 0.55 14.26 -1.12
C VAL A 119 2.03 13.98 -1.27
N ASN A 120 2.95 14.82 -0.78
CA ASN A 120 4.37 14.49 -0.85
C ASN A 120 4.75 13.31 0.05
N PHE A 121 4.20 13.23 1.27
CA PHE A 121 4.45 12.10 2.17
C PHE A 121 3.86 10.79 1.63
N GLN A 122 2.69 10.85 0.98
CA GLN A 122 1.98 9.66 0.50
C GLN A 122 2.22 9.28 -0.95
N MET A 123 2.68 10.17 -1.84
CA MET A 123 3.01 9.78 -3.22
C MET A 123 4.19 8.81 -3.25
N ASP A 124 5.17 8.99 -2.36
CA ASP A 124 6.28 8.04 -2.21
C ASP A 124 5.78 6.70 -1.64
N GLU A 125 4.92 6.71 -0.62
CA GLU A 125 4.35 5.50 -0.04
C GLU A 125 3.34 4.78 -0.96
N LEU A 126 2.57 5.54 -1.74
CA LEU A 126 1.58 5.09 -2.72
C LEU A 126 2.26 4.53 -3.97
N ALA A 127 3.32 5.18 -4.47
CA ALA A 127 4.15 4.62 -5.54
C ALA A 127 4.70 3.26 -5.10
N GLN A 128 5.21 3.16 -3.88
CA GLN A 128 5.66 1.89 -3.31
C GLN A 128 4.51 0.89 -3.08
N LEU A 129 3.28 1.34 -2.80
CA LEU A 129 2.09 0.48 -2.66
C LEU A 129 1.53 -0.03 -3.99
N ILE A 130 1.53 0.80 -5.02
CA ILE A 130 1.10 0.40 -6.37
C ILE A 130 2.07 -0.63 -6.93
N GLU A 131 3.37 -0.42 -6.75
CA GLU A 131 4.38 -1.42 -7.13
C GLU A 131 4.24 -2.72 -6.31
N ARG A 132 3.84 -2.65 -5.02
CA ARG A 132 3.49 -3.83 -4.20
C ARG A 132 2.35 -4.65 -4.77
N VAL A 133 1.26 -3.98 -5.17
CA VAL A 133 0.03 -4.64 -5.63
C VAL A 133 0.26 -5.28 -6.99
N LYS A 134 0.91 -4.57 -7.92
CA LYS A 134 1.29 -5.11 -9.24
C LYS A 134 2.18 -6.35 -9.11
N ALA A 135 3.16 -6.32 -8.21
CA ALA A 135 4.04 -7.46 -7.96
C ALA A 135 3.25 -8.68 -7.45
N LYS A 136 2.28 -8.49 -6.54
CA LYS A 136 1.42 -9.56 -6.03
C LYS A 136 0.51 -10.18 -7.08
N GLU A 137 -0.07 -9.38 -7.96
CA GLU A 137 -0.91 -9.87 -9.07
C GLU A 137 -0.09 -10.66 -10.09
N ALA A 138 1.14 -10.24 -10.39
CA ALA A 138 2.05 -10.98 -11.26
C ALA A 138 2.42 -12.37 -10.70
N THR A 139 2.62 -12.50 -9.38
CA THR A 139 2.86 -13.80 -8.73
C THR A 139 1.62 -14.69 -8.65
N ASN A 140 0.41 -14.12 -8.45
CA ASN A 140 -0.82 -14.91 -8.40
C ASN A 140 -1.35 -15.31 -9.80
N GLY A 141 -0.99 -14.55 -10.85
CA GLY A 141 -1.33 -14.87 -12.24
C GLY A 141 -0.56 -16.07 -12.83
N HIS A 142 0.47 -16.58 -12.16
CA HIS A 142 1.22 -17.77 -12.60
C HIS A 142 0.76 -19.08 -11.95
N ALA A 143 -0.19 -19.06 -11.01
CA ALA A 143 -0.67 -20.27 -10.33
C ALA A 143 -1.91 -20.93 -10.95
N SER A 144 -2.40 -20.48 -12.13
CA SER A 144 -3.66 -20.98 -12.68
C SER A 144 -3.64 -21.27 -14.19
N LEU A 145 -2.58 -21.88 -14.73
CA LEU A 145 -2.59 -22.40 -16.11
C LEU A 145 -1.92 -23.77 -16.32
N THR A 146 -1.71 -24.56 -15.27
CA THR A 146 -1.28 -25.96 -15.45
C THR A 146 -2.08 -26.89 -14.55
N GLY A 147 -3.21 -27.39 -15.06
CA GLY A 147 -3.97 -28.45 -14.42
C GLY A 147 -5.46 -28.37 -14.69
N ASN A 148 -5.90 -28.79 -15.86
CA ASN A 148 -6.78 -29.95 -15.99
C ASN A 148 -7.11 -30.22 -17.47
N ASP A 149 -7.11 -31.51 -17.78
CA ASP A 149 -7.13 -32.14 -19.10
C ASP A 149 -8.31 -31.75 -20.00
N PRO A 150 -8.14 -31.77 -21.33
CA PRO A 150 -9.20 -31.55 -22.29
C PRO A 150 -9.90 -32.86 -22.64
N GLU A 151 -10.48 -33.57 -21.67
CA GLU A 151 -11.36 -34.70 -21.97
C GLU A 151 -12.55 -34.73 -21.00
N THR A 152 -13.74 -34.93 -21.57
CA THR A 152 -15.06 -35.12 -20.93
C THR A 152 -15.86 -33.84 -20.62
N ILE A 153 -16.80 -33.49 -21.52
CA ILE A 153 -18.24 -33.78 -21.34
C ILE A 153 -18.96 -33.47 -22.66
N GLU A 154 -19.46 -34.55 -23.26
CA GLU A 154 -20.50 -34.58 -24.28
C GLU A 154 -21.84 -34.03 -23.75
N ARG A 155 -22.58 -33.40 -24.68
CA ARG A 155 -24.06 -33.40 -24.82
C ARG A 155 -24.90 -32.54 -23.87
N ILE A 156 -26.09 -32.21 -24.43
CA ILE A 156 -27.23 -31.41 -23.92
C ILE A 156 -27.08 -29.94 -24.36
N ASP A 157 -27.84 -29.34 -25.29
CA ASP A 157 -29.20 -29.61 -25.76
C ASP A 157 -29.41 -29.15 -27.22
N ALA A 158 -30.24 -29.92 -27.93
CA ALA A 158 -31.00 -29.47 -29.08
C ALA A 158 -32.41 -29.14 -28.56
N SER A 159 -32.85 -27.88 -28.67
CA SER A 159 -34.27 -27.45 -28.77
C SER A 159 -34.39 -25.93 -28.86
N ALA A 160 -34.40 -25.39 -30.08
CA ALA A 160 -35.24 -24.27 -30.56
C ALA A 160 -35.07 -24.14 -32.08
#